data_AF-A0A8D5DWP6-F1
#
_entry.id   AF-A0A8D5DWP6-F1
#
_cell.length_a   1.000
_cell.length_b   1.000
_cell.length_c   1.000
_cell.angle_alpha   90.00
_cell.angle_beta   90.00
_cell.angle_gamma   90.00
#
_symmetry.space_group_name_H-M   'P 1'
#
loop_
_entity.id
_entity.type
_entity.pdbx_description
1 polymer ?
#
loop_
_entity_poly.entity_id
_entity_poly.type
_entity_poly.pdbx_seq_one_letter_code
_entity_poly.pdbx_strand_id
1 'polypeptide(L)'
;MDEDKVLSFINSGDGDAGDLLDDAMPTAARRFYRLTQSMHTLLGEVREHFPDAMFYSANGKVSLLLGSSHNKHDQPMQEMVAVSATQLHIEGGDW
;
A
#
# COMPACT_ATOMS: atom_id res chain seq x y z
N MET A 1 10.30 11.31 -16.73
CA MET A 1 9.40 12.49 -16.66
C MET A 1 9.44 12.98 -15.23
N ASP A 2 9.42 14.28 -14.99
CA ASP A 2 9.27 14.88 -13.65
C ASP A 2 7.79 15.21 -13.39
N GLU A 3 7.45 15.61 -12.16
CA GLU A 3 6.08 15.89 -11.74
C GLU A 3 5.40 16.96 -12.60
N ASP A 4 6.08 18.07 -12.89
CA ASP A 4 5.56 19.15 -13.71
C ASP A 4 5.12 18.67 -15.10
N LYS A 5 5.89 17.78 -15.72
CA LYS A 5 5.56 17.20 -17.03
C LYS A 5 4.41 16.20 -16.96
N VAL A 6 4.33 15.41 -15.89
CA VAL A 6 3.18 14.51 -15.66
C VAL A 6 1.89 15.34 -15.56
N LEU A 7 1.92 16.39 -14.73
CA LEU A 7 0.77 17.29 -14.56
C LEU A 7 0.41 18.02 -15.86
N SER A 8 1.39 18.48 -16.64
CA SER A 8 1.14 19.13 -17.92
C SER A 8 0.43 18.21 -18.91
N PHE A 9 0.79 16.93 -18.97
CA PHE A 9 0.15 15.94 -19.84
C PHE A 9 -1.29 15.64 -19.41
N ILE A 10 -1.52 15.49 -18.11
CA ILE A 10 -2.87 15.25 -17.58
C ILE A 10 -3.76 16.48 -17.85
N ASN A 11 -3.23 17.69 -17.64
CA ASN A 11 -3.97 18.93 -17.82
C ASN A 11 -4.22 19.31 -19.29
N SER A 12 -3.41 18.81 -20.24
CA SER A 12 -3.69 19.01 -21.66
C SER A 12 -4.89 18.18 -22.14
N GLY A 13 -5.28 17.15 -21.38
CA GLY A 13 -6.34 16.21 -21.76
C GLY A 13 -5.88 15.17 -22.79
N ASP A 14 -4.56 15.06 -23.02
CA ASP A 14 -3.99 14.08 -23.95
C ASP A 14 -4.04 12.64 -23.42
N GLY A 15 -4.21 12.47 -22.10
CA GLY A 15 -4.37 11.20 -21.40
C GLY A 15 -4.29 11.38 -19.89
N ASP A 16 -4.19 10.28 -19.16
CA ASP A 16 -4.03 10.29 -17.70
C ASP A 16 -2.69 9.71 -17.21
N ALA A 17 -2.50 9.66 -15.88
CA ALA A 17 -1.28 9.11 -15.28
C ALA A 17 -1.10 7.61 -15.55
N GLY A 18 -2.21 6.87 -15.74
CA GLY A 18 -2.21 5.47 -16.11
C GLY A 18 -1.71 5.26 -17.54
N ASP A 19 -2.13 6.11 -18.48
CA ASP A 19 -1.62 6.11 -19.86
C ASP A 19 -0.10 6.33 -19.89
N LEU A 20 0.39 7.34 -19.14
CA LEU A 20 1.83 7.58 -19.00
C LEU A 20 2.59 6.37 -18.42
N LEU A 21 2.00 5.68 -17.45
CA LEU A 21 2.59 4.49 -16.86
C LEU A 21 2.61 3.32 -17.84
N ASP A 22 1.54 3.12 -18.61
CA ASP A 22 1.45 2.05 -19.61
C ASP A 22 2.43 2.29 -20.76
N ASP A 23 2.51 3.53 -21.27
CA ASP A 23 3.45 3.92 -22.32
C ASP A 23 4.92 3.70 -21.89
N ALA A 24 5.28 4.10 -20.67
CA ALA A 24 6.64 3.94 -20.17
C ALA A 24 6.95 2.51 -19.69
N MET A 25 5.96 1.83 -19.09
CA MET A 25 6.10 0.52 -18.47
C MET A 25 4.80 -0.31 -18.61
N PRO A 26 4.54 -0.94 -19.77
CA PRO A 26 3.25 -1.58 -20.10
C PRO A 26 2.80 -2.75 -19.19
N THR A 27 3.68 -3.19 -18.29
CA THR A 27 3.40 -4.29 -17.35
C THR A 27 3.36 -3.84 -15.90
N ALA A 28 3.62 -2.57 -15.60
CA ALA A 28 3.72 -2.07 -14.23
C ALA A 28 2.40 -2.23 -13.48
N ALA A 29 1.28 -1.81 -14.05
CA ALA A 29 -0.05 -1.97 -13.44
C ALA A 29 -0.35 -3.44 -13.13
N ARG A 30 -0.13 -4.34 -14.09
CA ARG A 30 -0.32 -5.79 -13.89
C ARG A 30 0.55 -6.34 -12.76
N ARG A 31 1.82 -5.92 -12.69
CA ARG A 31 2.74 -6.35 -11.62
C ARG A 31 2.31 -5.81 -10.26
N PHE A 32 1.82 -4.58 -10.21
CA PHE A 32 1.27 -3.96 -9.00
C PHE A 32 0.04 -4.72 -8.50
N TYR A 33 -0.92 -5.04 -9.38
CA TYR A 33 -2.09 -5.85 -9.02
C TYR A 33 -1.73 -7.24 -8.52
N ARG A 34 -0.72 -7.88 -9.12
CA ARG A 34 -0.25 -9.17 -8.64
C ARG A 34 0.36 -9.07 -7.24
N LEU A 35 1.11 -8.00 -6.95
CA LEU A 35 1.68 -7.76 -5.64
C LEU A 35 0.59 -7.56 -4.58
N THR A 36 -0.41 -6.72 -4.86
CA THR A 36 -1.51 -6.45 -3.92
C THR A 36 -2.39 -7.68 -3.72
N GLN A 37 -2.59 -8.50 -4.75
CA GLN A 37 -3.27 -9.79 -4.63
C GLN A 37 -2.49 -10.75 -3.72
N SER A 38 -1.17 -10.85 -3.87
CA SER A 38 -0.36 -11.69 -2.98
C SER A 38 -0.43 -11.24 -1.53
N MET A 39 -0.43 -9.92 -1.27
CA MET A 39 -0.65 -9.39 0.08
C MET A 39 -2.03 -9.78 0.62
N HIS A 40 -3.09 -9.63 -0.19
CA HIS A 40 -4.45 -9.99 0.19
C HIS A 40 -4.57 -11.47 0.57
N THR A 41 -4.02 -12.37 -0.25
CA THR A 41 -4.01 -13.81 0.02
C THR A 41 -3.29 -14.13 1.34
N LEU A 42 -2.09 -13.58 1.53
CA LEU A 42 -1.33 -13.77 2.78
C LEU A 42 -2.13 -13.31 4.00
N LEU A 43 -2.81 -12.16 3.92
CA LEU A 43 -3.64 -11.67 5.02
C LEU A 43 -4.82 -12.62 5.29
N GLY A 44 -5.42 -13.20 4.25
CA GLY A 44 -6.43 -14.24 4.37
C GLY A 44 -5.94 -15.44 5.15
N GLU A 45 -4.79 -15.99 4.77
CA GLU A 45 -4.15 -17.14 5.46
C GLU A 45 -3.84 -16.82 6.93
N VAL A 46 -3.31 -15.63 7.22
CA VAL A 46 -3.06 -15.20 8.61
C VAL A 46 -4.37 -15.12 9.40
N ARG A 47 -5.46 -14.64 8.79
CA ARG A 47 -6.77 -14.52 9.42
C ARG A 47 -7.46 -15.84 9.74
N GLU A 48 -7.04 -16.95 9.12
CA GLU A 48 -7.48 -18.29 9.54
C GLU A 48 -7.05 -18.61 10.97
N HIS A 49 -5.94 -18.02 11.44
CA HIS A 49 -5.42 -18.19 12.80
C HIS A 49 -5.64 -16.97 13.69
N PHE A 50 -5.62 -15.76 13.11
CA PHE A 50 -5.75 -14.48 13.82
C PHE A 50 -6.79 -13.59 13.12
N PRO A 51 -8.09 -13.74 13.42
CA PRO A 51 -9.17 -13.11 12.64
C PRO A 51 -9.08 -11.59 12.52
N ASP A 52 -8.51 -10.93 13.54
CA ASP A 52 -8.38 -9.47 13.61
C ASP A 52 -7.10 -8.94 12.97
N ALA A 53 -6.30 -9.80 12.33
CA ALA A 53 -5.05 -9.40 11.71
C ALA A 53 -5.27 -8.37 10.58
N MET A 54 -4.29 -7.50 10.38
CA MET A 54 -4.31 -6.46 9.35
C MET A 54 -2.91 -6.03 8.93
N PHE A 55 -2.78 -5.49 7.72
CA PHE A 55 -1.63 -4.65 7.38
C PHE A 55 -1.89 -3.23 7.87
N TYR A 56 -0.86 -2.65 8.48
CA TYR A 56 -0.88 -1.27 8.96
C TYR A 56 0.33 -0.54 8.42
N SER A 57 0.11 0.66 7.87
CA SER A 57 1.18 1.57 7.48
C SER A 57 1.24 2.78 8.41
N ALA A 58 2.42 3.05 8.94
CA ALA A 58 2.72 4.26 9.70
C ALA A 58 4.18 4.63 9.56
N ASN A 59 4.47 5.94 9.48
CA ASN A 59 5.83 6.48 9.35
C ASN A 59 6.62 5.81 8.21
N GLY A 60 5.96 5.58 7.07
CA GLY A 60 6.60 4.99 5.91
C GLY A 60 6.78 3.47 5.97
N LYS A 61 6.45 2.80 7.07
CA LYS A 61 6.65 1.35 7.23
C LYS A 61 5.34 0.61 7.13
N VAL A 62 5.35 -0.53 6.45
CA VAL A 62 4.25 -1.50 6.46
C VAL A 62 4.54 -2.59 7.49
N SER A 63 3.58 -2.88 8.35
CA SER A 63 3.65 -3.97 9.33
C SER A 63 2.44 -4.88 9.25
N LEU A 64 2.64 -6.17 9.54
CA LEU A 64 1.56 -7.11 9.81
C LEU A 64 1.28 -7.08 11.31
N LEU A 65 0.04 -6.75 11.66
CA LEU A 65 -0.48 -6.81 13.02
C LEU A 65 -1.41 -8.02 13.15
N LEU A 66 -1.40 -8.65 14.32
CA LEU A 66 -2.31 -9.77 14.64
C LEU A 66 -3.64 -9.30 15.25
N GLY A 67 -3.84 -7.98 15.33
CA GLY A 67 -5.02 -7.35 15.90
C GLY A 67 -5.05 -5.86 15.56
N SER A 68 -5.84 -5.09 16.30
CA SER A 68 -6.03 -3.65 16.07
C SER A 68 -4.72 -2.86 16.19
N SER A 69 -4.56 -1.84 15.35
CA SER A 69 -3.46 -0.87 15.46
C SER A 69 -3.59 0.07 16.65
N HIS A 70 -4.82 0.24 17.16
CA HIS A 70 -5.12 1.12 18.29
C HIS A 70 -6.07 0.44 19.29
N ASN A 71 -5.92 0.78 20.57
CA ASN A 71 -6.83 0.32 21.62
C ASN A 71 -8.12 1.15 21.63
N LYS A 72 -9.05 0.81 22.54
CA LYS A 72 -10.33 1.52 22.72
C LYS A 72 -10.24 3.01 23.08
N HIS A 73 -9.05 3.50 23.45
CA HIS A 73 -8.77 4.90 23.75
C HIS A 73 -7.95 5.56 22.63
N ASP A 74 -7.90 4.95 21.44
CA ASP A 74 -7.17 5.42 20.28
C ASP A 74 -5.65 5.53 20.52
N GLN A 75 -5.09 4.69 21.40
CA GLN A 75 -3.66 4.65 21.65
C GLN A 75 -3.00 3.55 20.79
N PRO A 76 -1.84 3.82 20.15
CA PRO A 76 -1.15 2.84 19.33
C PRO A 76 -0.79 1.55 20.09
N MET A 77 -1.05 0.39 19.49
CA MET A 77 -0.78 -0.93 20.05
C MET A 77 0.41 -1.60 19.36
N GLN A 78 1.63 -1.20 19.72
CA GLN A 78 2.85 -1.77 19.12
C GLN A 78 3.04 -3.27 19.43
N GLU A 79 2.48 -3.74 20.54
CA GLU A 79 2.48 -5.16 20.94
C GLU A 79 1.76 -6.09 19.94
N MET A 80 0.89 -5.55 19.08
CA MET A 80 0.20 -6.33 18.06
C MET A 80 1.06 -6.57 16.82
N VAL A 81 2.22 -5.92 16.69
CA VAL A 81 3.11 -6.06 15.53
C VAL A 81 3.78 -7.43 15.55
N ALA A 82 3.48 -8.26 14.55
CA ALA A 82 4.16 -9.55 14.34
C ALA A 82 5.44 -9.38 13.52
N VAL A 83 5.38 -8.57 12.46
CA VAL A 83 6.53 -8.32 11.58
C VAL A 83 6.37 -6.98 10.87
N SER A 84 7.50 -6.30 10.64
CA SER A 84 7.57 -5.08 9.83
C SER A 84 8.38 -5.33 8.56
N ALA A 85 7.93 -4.78 7.44
CA ALA A 85 8.67 -4.82 6.20
C ALA A 85 9.97 -4.01 6.32
N THR A 86 11.06 -4.56 5.79
CA THR A 86 12.39 -3.93 5.87
C THR A 86 12.71 -3.07 4.65
N GLN A 87 12.14 -3.39 3.48
CA GLN A 87 12.43 -2.74 2.20
C GLN A 87 11.23 -2.01 1.60
N LEU A 88 10.01 -2.31 2.05
CA LEU A 88 8.81 -1.66 1.54
C LEU A 88 8.56 -0.37 2.31
N HIS A 89 8.69 0.75 1.60
CA HIS A 89 8.31 2.07 2.09
C HIS A 89 7.01 2.51 1.42
N ILE A 90 5.99 2.84 2.22
CA ILE A 90 4.74 3.40 1.71
C ILE A 90 4.48 4.70 2.47
N GLU A 91 4.45 5.81 1.73
CA GLU A 91 4.11 7.11 2.30
C GLU A 91 2.62 7.17 2.66
N GLY A 92 2.31 7.90 3.73
CA GLY A 92 0.92 8.17 4.09
C GLY A 92 0.28 9.16 3.12
N GLY A 93 -1.05 9.24 3.15
CA GLY A 93 -1.81 10.22 2.38
C GLY A 93 -3.08 10.62 3.11
N ASP A 94 -3.53 11.84 2.84
CA ASP A 94 -4.80 12.41 3.33
C ASP A 94 -5.86 12.48 2.20
N TRP A 95 -5.65 11.72 1.12
CA TRP A 95 -6.46 11.71 -0.11
C TRP A 95 -7.11 10.35 -0.39
#